data_AF-A0AAF0XMU2-F1
#
_entry.id   AF-A0AAF0XMU2-F1
#
_cell.length_a   1.000
_cell.length_b   1.000
_cell.length_c   1.000
_cell.angle_alpha   90.00
_cell.angle_beta   90.00
_cell.angle_gamma   90.00
#
_symmetry.space_group_name_H-M   'P 1'
#
loop_
_entity.id
_entity.type
_entity.pdbx_description
1 polymer ?
#
loop_
_entity_poly.entity_id
_entity_poly.type
_entity_poly.pdbx_seq_one_letter_code
_entity_poly.pdbx_strand_id
1 'polypeptide(L)'
;MEGSTRDSTPCDLIRRSDTIGTPGSSTRPASNQMSWNMMQQIQTSLEIEVFFAFAQREQQRLFIEKYNFDVVNDLPFPGRYEWVSVHP
;
A
#
# COMPACT_ATOMS: atom_id res chain seq x y z
N MET A 1 22.39 32.30 -0.45
CA MET A 1 21.42 31.67 -1.37
C MET A 1 20.89 30.45 -0.64
N GLU A 2 20.21 30.68 0.48
CA GLU A 2 18.76 30.93 0.55
C GLU A 2 18.02 29.59 0.49
N GLY A 3 17.63 29.13 1.69
CA GLY A 3 17.04 27.82 1.92
C GLY A 3 15.67 27.73 1.29
N SER A 4 15.51 26.77 0.38
CA SER A 4 14.23 26.51 -0.28
C SER A 4 13.22 25.99 0.75
N THR A 5 12.27 26.86 1.06
CA THR A 5 11.15 26.71 1.98
C THR A 5 10.42 25.39 1.76
N ARG A 6 10.31 24.61 2.83
CA ARG A 6 9.42 23.46 2.92
C ARG A 6 8.01 24.03 2.93
N ASP A 7 7.28 23.92 1.83
CA ASP A 7 5.88 24.33 1.78
C ASP A 7 5.07 23.37 2.65
N SER A 8 4.69 23.87 3.81
CA SER A 8 4.01 23.15 4.88
C SER A 8 2.59 22.79 4.44
N THR A 9 2.17 21.58 4.78
CA THR A 9 0.78 21.12 4.72
C THR A 9 -0.20 22.23 5.15
N PRO A 10 -1.12 22.69 4.29
CA PRO A 10 -2.20 23.53 4.76
C PRO A 10 -3.23 22.63 5.47
N CYS A 11 -2.98 22.37 6.75
CA CYS A 11 -3.95 21.81 7.68
C CYS A 11 -4.90 22.92 8.15
N ASP A 12 -5.71 23.48 7.27
CA ASP A 12 -6.72 24.48 7.65
C ASP A 12 -8.01 24.28 6.85
N LEU A 13 -8.98 23.55 7.43
CA LEU A 13 -10.34 24.06 7.68
C LEU A 13 -11.24 23.01 8.38
N ILE A 14 -10.87 22.53 9.58
CA ILE A 14 -11.87 21.94 10.48
C ILE A 14 -12.50 23.11 11.23
N ARG A 15 -13.50 23.76 10.62
CA ARG A 15 -14.42 24.63 11.35
C ARG A 15 -15.26 23.74 12.26
N ARG A 16 -14.79 23.60 13.50
CA ARG A 16 -15.54 23.07 14.62
C ARG A 16 -16.74 24.00 14.85
N SER A 17 -17.92 23.58 14.37
CA SER A 17 -19.16 24.16 14.84
C SER A 17 -19.49 23.50 16.17
N ASP A 18 -19.08 24.16 17.25
CA ASP A 18 -19.54 23.85 18.60
C ASP A 18 -21.05 24.17 18.69
N THR A 19 -21.88 23.14 18.65
CA THR A 19 -23.27 23.24 19.11
C THR A 19 -23.47 22.34 20.31
N ILE A 20 -23.57 23.02 21.44
CA ILE A 20 -24.05 22.63 22.76
C ILE A 20 -25.01 21.41 22.77
N GLY A 21 -24.64 20.39 23.54
CA GLY A 21 -25.54 19.70 24.47
C GLY A 21 -26.43 18.58 23.93
N THR A 22 -26.03 17.32 24.18
CA THR A 22 -26.96 16.27 24.61
C THR A 22 -26.18 15.20 25.41
N PRO A 23 -26.52 14.90 26.68
CA PRO A 23 -25.92 13.80 27.42
C PRO A 23 -26.61 12.50 26.98
N GLY A 24 -26.27 12.02 25.80
CA GLY A 24 -26.75 10.76 25.28
C GLY A 24 -25.78 9.65 25.62
N SER A 25 -25.93 9.04 26.80
CA SER A 25 -25.34 7.73 27.09
C SER A 25 -25.80 6.74 26.02
N SER A 26 -24.98 6.54 24.99
CA SER A 26 -25.23 5.60 23.91
C SER A 26 -24.16 4.54 23.94
N THR A 27 -24.52 3.41 24.52
CA THR A 27 -23.82 2.14 24.33
C THR A 27 -23.84 1.81 22.84
N ARG A 28 -22.84 2.29 22.08
CA ARG A 28 -22.71 1.93 20.66
C ARG A 28 -22.34 0.45 20.57
N PRO A 29 -22.92 -0.33 19.66
CA PRO A 29 -22.49 -1.70 19.41
C PRO A 29 -21.14 -1.64 18.70
N ALA A 30 -20.05 -1.65 19.47
CA ALA A 30 -18.68 -1.62 18.96
C ALA A 30 -18.39 -2.76 17.96
N SER A 31 -19.14 -3.87 18.07
CA SER A 31 -19.03 -5.04 17.20
C SER A 31 -19.34 -4.74 15.72
N ASN A 32 -20.42 -4.02 15.42
CA ASN A 32 -20.82 -3.78 14.03
C ASN A 32 -19.89 -2.77 13.33
N GLN A 33 -19.36 -1.76 14.03
CA GLN A 33 -18.39 -0.84 13.41
C GLN A 33 -17.08 -1.53 13.08
N MET A 34 -16.61 -2.43 13.94
CA MET A 34 -15.37 -3.15 13.71
C MET A 34 -15.45 -4.07 12.48
N SER A 35 -16.59 -4.74 12.28
CA SER A 35 -16.80 -5.61 11.11
C SER A 35 -16.85 -4.83 9.79
N TRP A 36 -17.54 -3.68 9.75
CA TRP A 36 -17.58 -2.82 8.56
C TRP A 36 -16.20 -2.26 8.20
N ASN A 37 -15.42 -1.81 9.20
CA ASN A 37 -14.06 -1.32 8.97
C ASN A 37 -13.15 -2.44 8.44
N MET A 38 -13.25 -3.66 8.96
CA MET A 38 -12.48 -4.81 8.47
C MET A 38 -12.85 -5.16 7.02
N MET A 39 -14.14 -5.18 6.68
CA MET A 39 -14.60 -5.41 5.30
C MET A 39 -14.11 -4.32 4.34
N GLN A 40 -14.13 -3.06 4.76
CA GLN A 40 -13.58 -1.96 3.97
C GLN A 40 -12.08 -2.11 3.76
N GLN A 41 -11.32 -2.47 4.80
CA GLN A 41 -9.87 -2.72 4.69
C GLN A 41 -9.56 -3.85 3.71
N ILE A 42 -10.29 -4.97 3.77
CA ILE A 42 -10.14 -6.10 2.83
C ILE A 42 -10.47 -5.67 1.39
N GLN A 43 -11.50 -4.86 1.21
CA GLN A 43 -11.86 -4.36 -0.12
C GLN A 43 -10.78 -3.42 -0.67
N THR A 44 -10.25 -2.52 0.17
CA THR A 44 -9.18 -1.60 -0.24
C THR A 44 -7.86 -2.33 -0.51
N SER A 45 -7.54 -3.39 0.23
CA SER A 45 -6.34 -4.17 -0.03
C SER A 45 -6.45 -4.91 -1.36
N LEU A 46 -7.61 -5.50 -1.66
CA LEU A 46 -7.86 -6.18 -2.92
C LEU A 46 -7.74 -5.22 -4.12
N GLU A 47 -8.31 -4.02 -4.01
CA GLU A 47 -8.22 -3.00 -5.05
C GLU A 47 -6.77 -2.62 -5.36
N ILE A 48 -5.97 -2.43 -4.31
CA ILE A 48 -4.54 -2.10 -4.43
C ILE A 48 -3.75 -3.27 -5.03
N GLU A 49 -4.01 -4.50 -4.61
CA GLU A 49 -3.38 -5.69 -5.19
C GLU A 49 -3.68 -5.82 -6.69
N VAL A 50 -4.93 -5.59 -7.09
CA VAL A 50 -5.33 -5.61 -8.51
C VAL A 50 -4.61 -4.51 -9.29
N PHE A 51 -4.50 -3.31 -8.73
CA PHE A 51 -3.79 -2.19 -9.36
C PHE A 51 -2.32 -2.54 -9.64
N PHE A 52 -1.62 -3.11 -8.66
CA PHE A 52 -0.21 -3.44 -8.81
C PHE A 52 0.04 -4.72 -9.62
N ALA A 53 -0.90 -5.67 -9.67
CA ALA A 53 -0.71 -6.96 -10.34
C ALA A 53 -0.30 -6.82 -11.81
N PHE A 54 -0.88 -5.86 -12.55
CA PHE A 54 -0.52 -5.65 -13.95
C PHE A 54 0.91 -5.13 -14.09
N ALA A 55 1.25 -4.07 -13.35
CA ALA A 55 2.59 -3.48 -13.39
C ALA A 55 3.66 -4.48 -12.91
N GLN A 56 3.35 -5.25 -11.87
CA GLN A 56 4.24 -6.27 -11.33
C GLN A 56 4.57 -7.36 -12.36
N ARG A 57 3.57 -7.86 -13.09
CA ARG A 57 3.80 -8.87 -14.14
C ARG A 57 4.70 -8.33 -15.25
N GLU A 58 4.48 -7.09 -15.67
CA GLU A 58 5.33 -6.49 -16.70
C GLU A 58 6.77 -6.30 -16.22
N GLN A 59 6.96 -5.82 -14.99
CA GLN A 59 8.29 -5.72 -14.40
C GLN A 59 8.97 -7.09 -14.27
N GLN A 60 8.24 -8.14 -13.87
CA GLN A 60 8.74 -9.51 -13.81
C GLN A 60 9.20 -10.00 -15.19
N ARG A 61 8.40 -9.79 -16.23
CA ARG A 61 8.75 -10.16 -17.61
C ARG A 61 10.05 -9.48 -18.05
N LEU A 62 10.14 -8.16 -17.89
CA LEU A 62 11.33 -7.39 -18.27
C LEU A 62 12.57 -7.83 -17.48
N PHE A 63 12.39 -8.20 -16.21
CA PHE A 63 13.48 -8.72 -15.39
C PHE A 63 14.00 -10.07 -15.92
N ILE A 64 13.10 -11.01 -16.20
CA ILE A 64 13.45 -12.33 -16.76
C ILE A 64 14.17 -12.15 -18.10
N GLU A 65 13.66 -11.31 -19.00
CA GLU A 65 14.28 -11.05 -20.31
C GLU A 65 15.68 -10.42 -20.18
N LYS A 66 15.87 -9.53 -19.20
CA LYS A 66 17.15 -8.85 -19.00
C LYS A 66 18.18 -9.78 -18.36
N TYR A 67 17.78 -10.55 -17.37
CA TYR A 67 18.69 -11.22 -16.44
C TYR A 67 18.65 -12.75 -16.48
N ASN A 68 17.80 -13.34 -17.31
CA ASN A 68 17.55 -14.78 -17.38
C ASN A 68 17.34 -15.39 -15.99
N PHE A 69 16.54 -14.72 -15.16
CA PHE A 69 16.25 -15.15 -13.79
C PHE A 69 14.80 -14.86 -13.41
N ASP A 70 14.13 -15.86 -12.86
CA ASP A 70 12.79 -15.75 -12.31
C ASP A 70 12.86 -15.44 -10.81
N VAL A 71 12.63 -14.17 -10.46
CA VAL A 71 12.62 -13.71 -9.06
C VAL A 71 11.43 -14.23 -8.25
N VAL A 72 10.36 -14.70 -8.90
CA VAL A 72 9.17 -15.21 -8.20
C VAL A 72 9.42 -16.63 -7.73
N ASN A 73 10.01 -17.44 -8.60
CA ASN A 73 10.32 -18.84 -8.30
C ASN A 73 11.73 -19.06 -7.76
N ASP A 74 12.55 -18.02 -7.72
CA ASP A 74 13.98 -18.06 -7.33
C ASP A 74 14.78 -19.05 -8.20
N LEU A 75 14.57 -18.97 -9.51
CA LEU A 75 15.14 -19.91 -10.48
C LEU A 75 15.90 -19.20 -11.59
N PRO A 76 17.18 -19.55 -11.83
CA PRO A 76 17.90 -19.09 -13.00
C PRO A 76 17.48 -19.85 -14.26
N PHE A 77 17.41 -19.13 -15.37
CA PHE A 77 17.29 -19.69 -16.70
C PHE A 77 18.63 -19.69 -17.43
N PRO A 78 18.85 -20.63 -18.38
CA PRO A 78 19.99 -20.57 -19.28
C PRO A 78 19.98 -19.25 -20.06
N GLY A 79 21.11 -18.53 -20.08
CA GLY A 79 21.17 -17.24 -20.75
C GLY A 79 22.52 -16.54 -20.59
N ARG A 80 22.48 -15.20 -20.58
CA ARG A 80 23.69 -14.36 -20.53
C ARG A 80 24.39 -14.38 -19.18
N TYR A 81 23.64 -14.57 -18.09
CA TYR A 81 24.15 -14.53 -16.73
C TYR A 81 24.14 -15.93 -16.12
N GLU A 82 25.22 -16.29 -15.45
CA GLU A 82 25.29 -17.47 -14.60
C GLU A 82 25.08 -17.04 -13.15
N TRP A 83 24.01 -17.55 -12.54
CA TRP A 83 23.64 -17.22 -11.16
C TRP A 83 24.27 -18.22 -10.19
N VAL A 84 24.94 -17.71 -9.16
CA VAL A 84 25.57 -18.52 -8.10
C VAL A 84 24.87 -18.21 -6.78
N SER A 85 24.34 -19.24 -6.12
CA SER A 85 23.74 -19.09 -4.79
C SER A 85 24.83 -18.89 -3.74
N VAL A 86 24.74 -17.77 -3.01
CA VAL A 86 25.60 -17.47 -1.88
C VAL A 86 24.89 -17.91 -0.60
N HIS A 87 25.42 -18.94 0.04
CA HIS A 87 24.96 -19.35 1.37
C HIS A 87 25.66 -18.45 2.40
N PRO A 88 24.94 -17.89 3.40
CA PRO A 88 25.54 -17.10 4.48
C PRO A 88 26.56 -17.87 5.32
#